data_AF-A0A7C3IV62-F1
#
_entry.id   AF-A0A7C3IV62-F1
#
_cell.length_a   1.000
_cell.length_b   1.000
_cell.length_c   1.000
_cell.angle_alpha   90.00
_cell.angle_beta   90.00
_cell.angle_gamma   90.00
#
_symmetry.space_group_name_H-M   'P 1'
#
loop_
_entity.id
_entity.type
_entity.pdbx_description
1 polymer ?
#
loop_
_entity_poly.entity_id
_entity_poly.type
_entity_poly.pdbx_seq_one_letter_code
_entity_poly.pdbx_strand_id
1 'polypeptide(L)'
;MKGVSMGRCLSLTGEKKISIMKFVSARDSSGRGFTLVELLVVISVLGILLAFFVPTMISRVATNARRTATLQEMNVLREAIMGNPDLRVGGEAVGYGFKQDVGRLPRDLVELATRNPFEGIYAQRLYVGKETLPAWDPYIQKGWNGPYIREDGEMGYLYDAWGTEYRYWVENNETLGLMSAGPDGLFWGQPGAVKNDDIKVRF
;
A
#
# COMPACT_ATOMS: atom_id res chain seq x y z
N MET A 1 54.76 -50.03 -58.37
CA MET A 1 56.11 -49.62 -57.91
C MET A 1 55.92 -48.81 -56.64
N LYS A 2 56.31 -49.35 -55.47
CA LYS A 2 57.49 -48.92 -54.64
C LYS A 2 57.45 -47.43 -54.30
N GLY A 3 57.53 -46.93 -53.06
CA GLY A 3 57.89 -47.45 -51.74
C GLY A 3 57.56 -46.35 -50.69
N VAL A 4 57.25 -46.68 -49.43
CA VAL A 4 58.14 -46.88 -48.27
C VAL A 4 58.43 -45.62 -47.43
N SER A 5 58.15 -45.76 -46.12
CA SER A 5 58.82 -45.16 -44.94
C SER A 5 58.46 -43.72 -44.55
N MET A 6 57.73 -43.51 -43.45
CA MET A 6 58.16 -43.49 -42.01
C MET A 6 58.60 -42.10 -41.57
N GLY A 7 57.89 -41.55 -40.59
CA GLY A 7 58.28 -40.32 -39.91
C GLY A 7 57.27 -39.96 -38.83
N ARG A 8 57.40 -40.57 -37.66
CA ARG A 8 56.76 -40.09 -36.42
C ARG A 8 57.43 -38.78 -36.01
N CYS A 9 56.66 -37.77 -35.60
CA CYS A 9 57.13 -36.80 -34.64
C CYS A 9 55.96 -36.31 -33.77
N LEU A 10 56.21 -36.30 -32.47
CA LEU A 10 55.29 -36.00 -31.38
C LEU A 10 54.87 -34.53 -31.39
N SER A 11 53.64 -34.24 -30.98
CA SER A 11 53.41 -33.11 -30.09
C SER A 11 52.19 -33.35 -29.21
N LEU A 12 52.48 -33.28 -27.92
CA LEU A 12 51.56 -33.34 -26.80
C LEU A 12 50.82 -32.00 -26.72
N THR A 13 49.50 -32.02 -26.63
CA THR A 13 48.82 -31.12 -25.70
C THR A 13 47.47 -31.72 -25.36
N GLY A 14 47.37 -32.17 -24.11
CA GLY A 14 46.22 -32.89 -23.61
C GLY A 14 44.98 -32.01 -23.60
N GLU A 15 43.93 -32.48 -24.26
CA GLU A 15 42.59 -32.10 -23.87
C GLU A 15 42.30 -32.70 -22.50
N LYS A 16 42.47 -31.86 -21.48
CA LYS A 16 41.96 -32.14 -20.14
C LYS A 16 40.43 -32.14 -20.26
N LYS A 17 39.87 -33.31 -20.57
CA LYS A 17 38.43 -33.57 -20.48
C LYS A 17 38.06 -33.36 -19.01
N ILE A 18 37.64 -32.15 -18.64
CA ILE A 18 37.10 -31.85 -17.32
C ILE A 18 35.80 -32.63 -17.23
N SER A 19 35.91 -33.83 -16.67
CA SER A 19 34.78 -34.66 -16.28
C SER A 19 34.10 -33.98 -15.09
N ILE A 20 33.22 -33.03 -15.39
CA ILE A 20 32.44 -32.23 -14.42
C ILE A 20 31.41 -33.06 -13.62
N MET A 21 31.49 -34.38 -13.65
CA MET A 21 30.44 -35.27 -13.14
C MET A 21 31.00 -36.45 -12.33
N LYS A 22 31.81 -36.14 -11.31
CA LYS A 22 32.10 -37.06 -10.20
C LYS A 22 32.20 -36.31 -8.88
N PHE A 23 31.09 -35.68 -8.47
CA PHE A 23 30.91 -35.21 -7.09
C PHE A 23 29.56 -35.62 -6.50
N VAL A 24 28.93 -36.68 -7.02
CA VAL A 24 28.02 -37.45 -6.17
C VAL A 24 28.91 -38.40 -5.38
N SER A 25 29.47 -37.85 -4.30
CA SER A 25 30.01 -38.61 -3.19
C SER A 25 28.99 -39.70 -2.84
N ALA A 26 29.46 -40.94 -2.76
CA ALA A 26 28.66 -42.06 -2.30
C ALA A 26 28.03 -41.65 -0.96
N ARG A 27 26.69 -41.53 -0.95
CA ARG A 27 25.93 -41.46 0.29
C ARG A 27 26.15 -42.78 1.01
N ASP A 28 26.94 -42.73 2.09
CA ASP A 28 26.99 -43.79 3.07
C ASP A 28 25.57 -44.03 3.58
N SER A 29 25.02 -45.20 3.25
CA SER A 29 23.67 -45.61 3.61
C SER A 29 23.68 -46.31 4.97
N SER A 30 24.22 -45.66 6.01
CA SER A 30 23.83 -45.98 7.38
C SER A 30 22.55 -45.21 7.71
N GLY A 31 21.44 -45.69 7.14
CA GLY A 31 20.10 -45.16 7.36
C GLY A 31 19.64 -45.39 8.79
N ARG A 32 20.17 -44.62 9.74
CA ARG A 32 19.56 -44.42 11.05
C ARG A 32 18.28 -43.63 10.79
N GLY A 33 17.14 -44.31 10.82
CA GLY A 33 15.83 -43.66 10.79
C GLY A 33 15.70 -42.70 11.99
N PHE A 34 14.94 -41.62 11.81
CA PHE A 34 14.60 -40.69 12.88
C PHE A 34 14.07 -41.46 14.10
N THR A 35 14.63 -41.19 15.27
CA THR A 35 14.10 -41.77 16.51
C THR A 35 12.81 -41.02 16.88
N LEU A 36 11.86 -41.72 17.52
CA LEU A 36 10.63 -41.08 18.03
C LEU A 36 10.97 -39.93 19.01
N VAL A 37 12.05 -40.08 19.77
CA VAL A 37 12.53 -39.07 20.72
C VAL A 37 13.06 -37.83 20.00
N GLU A 38 13.79 -37.99 18.89
CA GLU A 38 14.29 -36.87 18.09
C GLU A 38 13.15 -36.04 17.50
N LEU A 39 12.13 -36.70 16.95
CA LEU A 39 10.95 -35.99 16.46
C LEU A 39 10.22 -35.26 17.60
N LEU A 40 10.11 -35.90 18.79
CA LEU A 40 9.49 -35.30 19.98
C LEU A 40 10.25 -34.04 20.44
N VAL A 41 11.58 -34.11 20.50
CA VAL A 41 12.41 -32.96 20.89
C VAL A 41 12.30 -31.84 19.86
N VAL A 42 12.28 -32.16 18.56
CA VAL A 42 12.16 -31.16 17.50
C VAL A 42 10.82 -30.43 17.54
N ILE A 43 9.70 -31.16 17.61
CA ILE A 43 8.37 -30.51 17.66
C ILE A 43 8.16 -29.74 18.96
N SER A 44 8.76 -30.17 20.08
CA SER A 44 8.65 -29.45 21.35
C SER A 44 9.46 -28.15 21.32
N VAL A 45 10.69 -28.16 20.80
CA VAL A 45 11.49 -26.94 20.62
C VAL A 45 10.84 -25.99 19.61
N LEU A 46 10.34 -26.50 18.48
CA LEU A 46 9.63 -25.66 17.49
C LEU A 46 8.37 -25.03 18.09
N GLY A 47 7.60 -25.78 18.90
CA GLY A 47 6.42 -25.27 19.59
C GLY A 47 6.74 -24.10 20.53
N ILE A 48 7.82 -24.22 21.31
CA ILE A 48 8.28 -23.15 22.21
C ILE A 48 8.71 -21.91 21.42
N LEU A 49 9.44 -22.09 20.31
CA LEU A 49 9.88 -20.99 19.46
C LEU A 49 8.70 -20.26 18.80
N LEU A 50 7.75 -21.01 18.24
CA LEU A 50 6.57 -20.44 17.59
C LEU A 50 5.71 -19.64 18.58
N ALA A 51 5.56 -20.11 19.82
CA ALA A 51 4.78 -19.41 20.85
C ALA A 51 5.28 -17.98 21.12
N PHE A 52 6.59 -17.75 21.12
CA PHE A 52 7.15 -16.40 21.31
C PHE A 52 7.20 -15.57 20.02
N PHE A 53 7.47 -16.21 18.89
CA PHE A 53 7.71 -15.48 17.64
C PHE A 53 6.42 -14.96 17.00
N VAL A 54 5.37 -15.79 16.97
CA VAL A 54 4.12 -15.51 16.25
C VAL A 54 3.42 -14.21 16.71
N PRO A 55 3.23 -13.93 18.03
CA PRO A 55 2.51 -12.73 18.46
C PRO A 55 3.18 -11.42 18.00
N THR A 56 4.50 -11.38 17.96
CA THR A 56 5.25 -10.16 17.63
C THR A 56 5.25 -9.84 16.13
N MET A 57 5.24 -10.87 15.28
CA MET A 57 5.19 -10.71 13.82
C MET A 57 3.81 -10.25 13.35
N ILE A 58 2.73 -10.85 13.86
CA ILE A 58 1.36 -10.50 13.45
C ILE A 58 1.09 -9.02 13.68
N SER A 59 1.45 -8.49 14.85
CA SER A 59 1.24 -7.08 15.18
C SER A 59 1.97 -6.14 14.22
N ARG A 60 3.21 -6.48 13.80
CA ARG A 60 3.98 -5.67 12.85
C ARG A 60 3.43 -5.74 11.43
N VAL A 61 3.01 -6.93 10.99
CA VAL A 61 2.42 -7.11 9.67
C VAL A 61 1.09 -6.36 9.59
N ALA A 62 0.26 -6.46 10.64
CA ALA A 62 -1.02 -5.76 10.71
C ALA A 62 -0.86 -4.24 10.69
N THR A 63 0.08 -3.67 11.46
CA THR A 63 0.31 -2.21 11.45
C THR A 63 0.84 -1.71 10.11
N ASN A 64 1.76 -2.46 9.48
CA ASN A 64 2.25 -2.11 8.15
C ASN A 64 1.14 -2.17 7.10
N ALA A 65 0.29 -3.21 7.13
CA ALA A 65 -0.85 -3.33 6.23
C ALA A 65 -1.84 -2.16 6.39
N ARG A 66 -2.15 -1.77 7.64
CA ARG A 66 -2.99 -0.59 7.93
C ARG A 66 -2.38 0.71 7.42
N ARG A 67 -1.06 0.89 7.57
CA ARG A 67 -0.35 2.07 7.05
C ARG A 67 -0.40 2.13 5.53
N THR A 68 -0.19 1.01 4.84
CA THR A 68 -0.30 0.94 3.38
C THR A 68 -1.72 1.21 2.91
N ALA A 69 -2.74 0.63 3.56
CA ALA A 69 -4.15 0.89 3.25
C ALA A 69 -4.50 2.37 3.41
N THR A 70 -4.13 2.96 4.54
CA THR A 70 -4.35 4.38 4.83
C THR A 70 -3.69 5.29 3.79
N LEU A 71 -2.45 5.00 3.40
CA LEU A 71 -1.76 5.76 2.35
C LEU A 71 -2.47 5.64 0.99
N GLN A 72 -2.92 4.45 0.63
CA GLN A 72 -3.63 4.23 -0.62
C GLN A 72 -4.95 5.00 -0.65
N GLU A 73 -5.71 4.94 0.44
CA GLU A 73 -6.98 5.64 0.61
C GLU A 73 -6.80 7.16 0.56
N MET A 74 -5.79 7.69 1.26
CA MET A 74 -5.45 9.11 1.18
C MET A 74 -5.04 9.55 -0.22
N ASN A 75 -4.38 8.69 -1.01
CA ASN A 75 -4.06 8.99 -2.40
C ASN A 75 -5.33 9.02 -3.28
N VAL A 76 -6.27 8.10 -3.05
CA VAL A 76 -7.59 8.12 -3.72
C VAL A 76 -8.35 9.40 -3.35
N LEU A 77 -8.37 9.79 -2.09
CA LEU A 77 -8.98 11.04 -1.64
C LEU A 77 -8.30 12.26 -2.26
N ARG A 78 -6.96 12.28 -2.31
CA ARG A 78 -6.20 13.34 -2.98
C ARG A 78 -6.60 13.45 -4.45
N GLU A 79 -6.68 12.34 -5.17
CA GLU A 79 -7.09 12.33 -6.58
C GLU A 79 -8.55 12.75 -6.76
N ALA A 80 -9.46 12.36 -5.87
CA ALA A 80 -10.84 12.83 -5.86
C ALA A 80 -10.93 14.36 -5.65
N ILE A 81 -10.07 14.92 -4.80
CA ILE A 81 -10.04 16.35 -4.49
C ILE A 81 -9.39 17.16 -5.61
N MET A 82 -8.20 16.75 -6.05
CA MET A 82 -7.33 17.52 -6.94
C MET A 82 -7.49 17.16 -8.41
N GLY A 83 -8.06 15.99 -8.68
CA GLY A 83 -8.10 15.39 -10.00
C GLY A 83 -6.84 14.54 -10.26
N ASN A 84 -6.87 13.84 -11.38
CA ASN A 84 -5.74 13.07 -11.88
C ASN A 84 -5.33 13.63 -13.25
N PRO A 85 -4.18 14.33 -13.36
CA PRO A 85 -3.74 14.95 -14.61
C PRO A 85 -3.30 13.94 -15.67
N ASP A 86 -3.00 12.70 -15.27
CA ASP A 86 -2.56 11.63 -16.18
C ASP A 86 -3.75 10.96 -16.87
N LEU A 87 -4.98 11.12 -16.34
CA LEU A 87 -6.20 10.65 -16.96
C LEU A 87 -6.60 11.58 -18.11
N ARG A 88 -6.03 11.27 -19.28
CA ARG A 88 -6.32 11.94 -20.54
C ARG A 88 -7.06 11.01 -21.48
N VAL A 89 -8.17 11.47 -22.05
CA VAL A 89 -8.92 10.74 -23.07
C VAL A 89 -8.99 11.64 -24.31
N GLY A 90 -8.52 11.12 -25.45
CA GLY A 90 -8.43 11.91 -26.68
C GLY A 90 -7.46 13.09 -26.61
N GLY A 91 -6.51 13.10 -25.67
CA GLY A 91 -5.56 14.20 -25.44
C GLY A 91 -6.04 15.27 -24.46
N GLU A 92 -7.32 15.24 -24.09
CA GLU A 92 -7.94 16.16 -23.13
C GLU A 92 -7.92 15.56 -21.72
N ALA A 93 -7.61 16.36 -20.71
CA ALA A 93 -7.66 15.92 -19.32
C ALA A 93 -9.12 15.74 -18.91
N VAL A 94 -9.49 14.54 -18.46
CA VAL A 94 -10.88 14.23 -18.07
C VAL A 94 -11.02 13.92 -16.58
N GLY A 95 -9.89 13.72 -15.88
CA GLY A 95 -9.87 13.48 -14.44
C GLY A 95 -9.96 14.75 -13.61
N TYR A 96 -11.01 15.55 -13.78
CA TYR A 96 -11.22 16.74 -12.95
C TYR A 96 -11.66 16.33 -11.54
N GLY A 97 -11.01 16.90 -10.53
CA GLY A 97 -11.35 16.68 -9.13
C GLY A 97 -12.29 17.74 -8.59
N PHE A 98 -12.82 17.49 -7.39
CA PHE A 98 -13.72 18.37 -6.66
C PHE A 98 -13.30 19.85 -6.71
N LYS A 99 -12.01 20.12 -6.47
CA LYS A 99 -11.48 21.49 -6.40
C LYS A 99 -11.64 22.23 -7.72
N GLN A 100 -11.47 21.55 -8.84
CA GLN A 100 -11.59 22.15 -10.16
C GLN A 100 -13.06 22.45 -10.50
N ASP A 101 -13.94 21.49 -10.22
CA ASP A 101 -15.36 21.58 -10.54
C ASP A 101 -16.09 22.58 -9.63
N VAL A 102 -15.86 22.51 -8.31
CA VAL A 102 -16.53 23.36 -7.33
C VAL A 102 -15.80 24.70 -7.13
N GLY A 103 -14.49 24.76 -7.43
CA GLY A 103 -13.67 25.98 -7.29
C GLY A 103 -13.11 26.22 -5.89
N ARG A 104 -13.29 25.29 -4.95
CA ARG A 104 -12.69 25.32 -3.61
C ARG A 104 -12.35 23.90 -3.13
N LEU A 105 -11.50 23.79 -2.12
CA LEU A 105 -11.34 22.52 -1.42
C LEU A 105 -12.64 22.13 -0.70
N PRO A 106 -12.89 20.82 -0.49
CA PRO A 106 -14.03 20.38 0.31
C PRO A 106 -13.91 20.94 1.72
N ARG A 107 -15.00 21.37 2.35
CA ARG A 107 -14.96 21.75 3.78
C ARG A 107 -14.97 20.53 4.68
N ASP A 108 -15.55 19.46 4.15
CA ASP A 108 -15.66 18.14 4.75
C ASP A 108 -15.54 17.12 3.63
N LEU A 109 -14.95 15.96 3.92
CA LEU A 109 -14.77 14.89 2.95
C LEU A 109 -16.11 14.34 2.45
N VAL A 110 -17.21 14.48 3.21
CA VAL A 110 -18.54 14.06 2.74
C VAL A 110 -18.99 14.73 1.45
N GLU A 111 -18.48 15.92 1.15
CA GLU A 111 -18.78 16.62 -0.11
C GLU A 111 -18.25 15.85 -1.33
N LEU A 112 -17.29 14.94 -1.14
CA LEU A 112 -16.80 14.06 -2.18
C LEU A 112 -17.82 12.98 -2.56
N ALA A 113 -18.64 12.53 -1.62
CA ALA A 113 -19.60 11.44 -1.85
C ALA A 113 -21.02 11.98 -2.16
N THR A 114 -21.39 13.13 -1.61
CA THR A 114 -22.73 13.71 -1.77
C THR A 114 -22.72 15.19 -2.10
N ARG A 115 -23.66 15.58 -2.97
CA ARG A 115 -24.00 16.99 -3.20
C ARG A 115 -24.79 17.60 -2.04
N ASN A 116 -25.61 16.78 -1.38
CA ASN A 116 -26.50 17.22 -0.30
C ASN A 116 -26.16 16.50 1.01
N PRO A 117 -25.33 17.10 1.87
CA PRO A 117 -24.93 16.49 3.14
C PRO A 117 -26.01 16.52 4.22
N PHE A 118 -27.18 17.11 3.95
CA PHE A 118 -28.31 17.17 4.90
C PHE A 118 -29.32 16.03 4.72
N GLU A 119 -29.06 15.10 3.80
CA GLU A 119 -29.98 14.01 3.47
C GLU A 119 -29.30 12.63 3.61
N GLY A 120 -30.13 11.60 3.72
CA GLY A 120 -29.68 10.20 3.77
C GLY A 120 -28.79 9.90 4.98
N ILE A 121 -27.76 9.09 4.76
CA ILE A 121 -26.79 8.68 5.79
C ILE A 121 -25.93 9.84 6.32
N TYR A 122 -25.81 10.93 5.54
CA TYR A 122 -24.96 12.07 5.86
C TYR A 122 -25.62 13.06 6.84
N ALA A 123 -26.95 13.06 6.93
CA ALA A 123 -27.71 14.00 7.76
C ALA A 123 -27.39 13.92 9.26
N GLN A 124 -26.80 12.81 9.71
CA GLN A 124 -26.41 12.59 11.11
C GLN A 124 -25.09 13.28 11.47
N ARG A 125 -24.32 13.70 10.46
CA ARG A 125 -23.00 14.31 10.63
C ARG A 125 -23.13 15.81 10.83
N LEU A 126 -22.28 16.36 11.70
CA LEU A 126 -22.13 17.81 11.84
C LEU A 126 -21.37 18.37 10.63
N TYR A 127 -22.09 18.69 9.58
CA TYR A 127 -21.53 19.35 8.41
C TYR A 127 -21.37 20.86 8.66
N VAL A 128 -20.16 21.38 8.48
CA VAL A 128 -19.82 22.79 8.74
C VAL A 128 -20.40 23.73 7.68
N GLY A 129 -20.55 23.25 6.44
CA GLY A 129 -21.29 23.99 5.42
C GLY A 129 -22.77 24.08 5.81
N LYS A 130 -23.39 25.22 5.56
CA LYS A 130 -24.82 25.44 5.88
C LYS A 130 -25.67 25.40 4.63
N GLU A 131 -25.14 24.84 3.55
CA GLU A 131 -25.74 24.84 2.23
C GLU A 131 -25.39 23.60 1.42
N THR A 132 -26.33 23.19 0.59
CA THR A 132 -26.15 22.14 -0.42
C THR A 132 -25.19 22.65 -1.50
N LEU A 133 -24.36 21.77 -2.05
CA LEU A 133 -23.41 22.17 -3.08
C LEU A 133 -24.14 22.58 -4.37
N PRO A 134 -23.61 23.59 -5.10
CA PRO A 134 -24.18 23.99 -6.38
C PRO A 134 -24.21 22.81 -7.35
N ALA A 135 -25.31 22.65 -8.08
CA ALA A 135 -25.39 21.62 -9.12
C ALA A 135 -24.42 21.92 -10.26
N TRP A 136 -23.97 20.88 -10.95
CA TRP A 136 -23.13 21.04 -12.15
C TRP A 136 -23.84 21.84 -13.24
N ASP A 137 -23.19 22.90 -13.69
CA ASP A 137 -23.55 23.70 -14.85
C ASP A 137 -22.58 23.40 -16.01
N PRO A 138 -23.04 22.77 -17.10
CA PRO A 138 -22.19 22.40 -18.23
C PRO A 138 -21.71 23.59 -19.07
N TYR A 139 -22.33 24.77 -18.97
CA TYR A 139 -21.96 25.94 -19.76
C TYR A 139 -20.75 26.66 -19.18
N ILE A 140 -20.70 26.78 -17.84
CA ILE A 140 -19.57 27.38 -17.14
C ILE A 140 -18.60 26.34 -16.57
N GLN A 141 -18.92 25.05 -16.70
CA GLN A 141 -18.14 23.92 -16.19
C GLN A 141 -17.83 24.07 -14.70
N LYS A 142 -18.86 24.40 -13.92
CA LYS A 142 -18.77 24.60 -12.46
C LYS A 142 -19.90 23.94 -11.72
N GLY A 143 -19.62 23.56 -10.48
CA GLY A 143 -20.57 22.92 -9.58
C GLY A 143 -20.15 21.50 -9.23
N TRP A 144 -20.96 20.83 -8.43
CA TRP A 144 -20.70 19.44 -8.05
C TRP A 144 -21.04 18.50 -9.22
N ASN A 145 -20.03 17.84 -9.77
CA ASN A 145 -20.12 17.00 -10.97
C ASN A 145 -20.15 15.49 -10.67
N GLY A 146 -20.23 15.09 -9.41
CA GLY A 146 -20.51 13.70 -9.07
C GLY A 146 -20.00 13.30 -7.70
N PRO A 147 -20.36 12.07 -7.27
CA PRO A 147 -19.57 11.41 -6.25
C PRO A 147 -18.17 11.21 -6.82
N TYR A 148 -17.20 11.94 -6.29
CA TYR A 148 -15.77 11.81 -6.62
C TYR A 148 -15.15 10.59 -5.94
N ILE A 149 -15.85 10.02 -4.95
CA ILE A 149 -15.49 8.77 -4.31
C ILE A 149 -16.69 7.83 -4.28
N ARG A 150 -16.41 6.52 -4.23
CA ARG A 150 -17.42 5.49 -4.05
C ARG A 150 -17.75 5.37 -2.57
N GLU A 151 -19.02 5.58 -2.25
CA GLU A 151 -19.61 5.28 -0.95
C GLU A 151 -20.18 3.85 -0.94
N ASP A 152 -20.02 3.14 0.19
CA ASP A 152 -20.60 1.83 0.45
C ASP A 152 -21.75 1.83 1.48
N GLY A 153 -22.00 2.98 2.13
CA GLY A 153 -23.06 3.20 3.10
C GLY A 153 -22.57 3.32 4.53
N GLU A 154 -21.29 3.07 4.78
CA GLU A 154 -20.67 3.14 6.11
C GLU A 154 -19.85 4.41 6.32
N MET A 155 -19.64 5.21 5.26
CA MET A 155 -18.77 6.39 5.28
C MET A 155 -17.32 6.08 5.69
N GLY A 156 -16.84 4.89 5.33
CA GLY A 156 -15.50 4.40 5.69
C GLY A 156 -14.37 5.34 5.25
N TYR A 157 -14.51 5.99 4.09
CA TYR A 157 -13.55 6.94 3.52
C TYR A 157 -13.27 8.19 4.37
N LEU A 158 -14.03 8.40 5.45
CA LEU A 158 -13.77 9.45 6.43
C LEU A 158 -12.69 9.05 7.44
N TYR A 159 -12.44 7.76 7.61
CA TYR A 159 -11.61 7.21 8.67
C TYR A 159 -10.38 6.49 8.12
N ASP A 160 -9.28 6.57 8.86
CA ASP A 160 -8.11 5.76 8.59
C ASP A 160 -8.28 4.31 9.06
N ALA A 161 -7.28 3.47 8.76
CA ALA A 161 -7.32 2.05 9.12
C ALA A 161 -7.25 1.77 10.63
N TRP A 162 -7.14 2.80 11.48
CA TRP A 162 -7.22 2.74 12.93
C TRP A 162 -8.54 3.31 13.48
N GLY A 163 -9.44 3.74 12.60
CA GLY A 163 -10.75 4.30 12.95
C GLY A 163 -10.70 5.77 13.36
N THR A 164 -9.57 6.46 13.10
CA THR A 164 -9.45 7.89 13.37
C THR A 164 -9.79 8.67 12.11
N GLU A 165 -10.62 9.70 12.27
CA GLU A 165 -11.04 10.52 11.15
C GLU A 165 -9.88 11.30 10.52
N TYR A 166 -9.83 11.34 9.18
CA TYR A 166 -8.87 12.17 8.45
C TYR A 166 -9.07 13.64 8.76
N ARG A 167 -7.97 14.40 8.81
CA ARG A 167 -8.01 15.86 8.94
C ARG A 167 -7.27 16.53 7.79
N TYR A 168 -7.65 17.77 7.52
CA TYR A 168 -6.84 18.62 6.68
C TYR A 168 -5.51 18.94 7.36
N TRP A 169 -4.42 18.72 6.62
CA TRP A 169 -3.10 19.21 7.01
C TRP A 169 -3.01 20.69 6.63
N VAL A 170 -3.07 21.56 7.65
CA VAL A 170 -2.99 23.01 7.51
C VAL A 170 -1.68 23.50 8.10
N GLU A 171 -0.97 24.33 7.35
CA GLU A 171 0.26 25.00 7.78
C GLU A 171 0.26 26.43 7.23
N ASN A 172 0.63 27.42 8.04
CA ASN A 172 0.64 28.84 7.64
C ASN A 172 -0.68 29.34 7.02
N ASN A 173 -1.82 28.86 7.53
CA ASN A 173 -3.17 29.18 7.02
C ASN A 173 -3.45 28.66 5.60
N GLU A 174 -2.62 27.75 5.08
CA GLU A 174 -2.82 27.06 3.81
C GLU A 174 -3.13 25.58 4.05
N THR A 175 -4.13 25.06 3.33
CA THR A 175 -4.42 23.61 3.36
C THR A 175 -3.49 22.90 2.38
N LEU A 176 -2.51 22.18 2.92
CA LEU A 176 -1.49 21.50 2.14
C LEU A 176 -1.91 20.09 1.70
N GLY A 177 -2.83 19.45 2.42
CA GLY A 177 -3.21 18.08 2.11
C GLY A 177 -4.11 17.45 3.17
N LEU A 178 -4.03 16.12 3.27
CA LEU A 178 -4.71 15.31 4.27
C LEU A 178 -3.69 14.69 5.23
N MET A 179 -4.15 14.42 6.45
CA MET A 179 -3.39 13.70 7.47
C MET A 179 -4.26 12.69 8.22
N SER A 180 -3.66 11.55 8.58
CA SER A 180 -4.17 10.53 9.50
C SER A 180 -3.33 10.54 10.77
N ALA A 181 -3.99 10.29 11.91
CA ALA A 181 -3.32 10.18 13.21
C ALA A 181 -2.42 8.96 13.29
N GLY A 182 -2.74 7.89 12.55
CA GLY A 182 -1.96 6.68 12.56
C GLY A 182 -2.23 5.79 13.79
N PRO A 183 -1.27 4.93 14.16
CA PRO A 183 -1.46 3.89 15.17
C PRO A 183 -1.94 4.31 16.55
N ASP A 184 -1.56 5.50 17.02
CA ASP A 184 -1.92 5.98 18.36
C ASP A 184 -3.26 6.73 18.40
N GLY A 185 -3.85 7.04 17.24
CA GLY A 185 -5.09 7.78 17.10
C GLY A 185 -5.00 9.26 17.54
N LEU A 186 -3.80 9.77 17.81
CA LEU A 186 -3.54 11.13 18.23
C LEU A 186 -2.69 11.86 17.21
N PHE A 187 -3.15 13.03 16.77
CA PHE A 187 -2.36 13.83 15.86
C PHE A 187 -1.19 14.48 16.61
N TRP A 188 -0.05 14.60 15.96
CA TRP A 188 1.12 15.23 16.55
C TRP A 188 0.81 16.62 17.12
N GLY A 189 1.20 16.85 18.38
CA GLY A 189 0.93 18.09 19.12
C GLY A 189 -0.33 18.04 19.99
N GLN A 190 -1.15 16.99 19.90
CA GLN A 190 -2.24 16.77 20.87
C GLN A 190 -1.69 16.28 22.23
N PRO A 191 -2.32 16.65 23.35
CA PRO A 191 -1.95 16.09 24.66
C PRO A 191 -2.02 14.56 24.64
N GLY A 192 -0.91 13.91 25.02
CA GLY A 192 -0.80 12.46 25.04
C GLY A 192 -0.09 11.84 23.82
N ALA A 193 0.14 12.60 22.74
CA ALA A 193 0.95 12.14 21.62
C ALA A 193 2.43 12.04 22.04
N VAL A 194 2.96 10.81 22.12
CA VAL A 194 4.34 10.55 22.59
C VAL A 194 5.33 10.53 21.41
N LYS A 195 4.86 10.16 20.22
CA LYS A 195 5.66 10.01 19.01
C LYS A 195 4.89 10.60 17.83
N ASN A 196 5.61 11.18 16.88
CA ASN A 196 5.01 11.54 15.59
C ASN A 196 4.97 10.31 14.69
N ASP A 197 3.81 9.67 14.58
CA ASP A 197 3.51 8.57 13.65
C ASP A 197 2.44 8.90 12.61
N ASP A 198 1.96 10.16 12.61
CA ASP A 198 1.07 10.77 11.61
C ASP A 198 1.48 10.39 10.18
N ILE A 199 0.47 10.22 9.33
CA ILE A 199 0.64 9.97 7.90
C ILE A 199 0.09 11.17 7.16
N LYS A 200 0.86 11.76 6.24
CA LYS A 200 0.49 12.98 5.51
C LYS A 200 0.57 12.74 4.01
N VAL A 201 -0.44 13.19 3.27
CA VAL A 201 -0.47 13.21 1.80
C VAL A 201 -0.76 14.64 1.36
N ARG A 202 0.11 15.19 0.51
CA ARG A 202 -0.03 16.54 -0.04
C ARG A 202 -0.99 16.54 -1.23
N PHE A 203 -1.73 17.63 -1.40
CA PHE A 203 -2.51 17.95 -2.60
C PHE A 203 -1.63 18.28 -3.81
#